data_AF-A0A2A4W3S7-F1
#
_entry.id   AF-A0A2A4W3S7-F1
#
_cell.length_a   1.000
_cell.length_b   1.000
_cell.length_c   1.000
_cell.angle_alpha   90.00
_cell.angle_beta   90.00
_cell.angle_gamma   90.00
#
_symmetry.space_group_name_H-M   'P 1'
#
loop_
_entity.id
_entity.type
_entity.pdbx_description
1 polymer ?
#
loop_
_entity_poly.entity_id
_entity_poly.type
_entity_poly.pdbx_seq_one_letter_code
_entity_poly.pdbx_strand_id
1 'polypeptide(L)'
;MKYLAIAAAVIVILAGVIFNTAGKKMMQATSGEVVEVVLPEPDSAGAGLFKQYCAQCHGLPEIDTHTATDWPRAVERMMINMSASGQQMPSEGERDLIQAYLVRHAK
;
A
#
# COMPACT_ATOMS: atom_id res chain seq x y z
N MET A 1 33.75 -23.25 36.02
CA MET A 1 32.51 -23.44 35.22
C MET A 1 31.90 -22.13 34.71
N LYS A 2 31.86 -21.02 35.47
CA LYS A 2 31.36 -19.72 34.98
C LYS A 2 32.20 -19.08 33.84
N TYR A 3 33.53 -19.26 33.85
CA TYR A 3 34.43 -18.68 32.85
C TYR A 3 34.34 -19.31 31.45
N LEU A 4 33.93 -20.58 31.33
CA LEU A 4 33.74 -21.24 30.03
C LEU A 4 32.52 -20.70 29.26
N ALA A 5 31.45 -20.34 29.97
CA ALA A 5 30.24 -19.80 29.35
C ALA A 5 30.44 -18.37 28.81
N ILE A 6 31.28 -17.57 29.49
CA ILE A 6 31.60 -16.20 29.06
C ILE A 6 32.46 -16.22 27.79
N ALA A 7 33.43 -17.14 27.68
CA ALA A 7 34.26 -17.28 26.49
C ALA A 7 33.45 -17.66 25.23
N ALA A 8 32.46 -18.55 25.35
CA ALA A 8 31.58 -18.91 24.25
C ALA A 8 30.70 -17.74 23.78
N ALA A 9 30.19 -16.93 24.72
CA ALA A 9 29.35 -15.76 24.39
C ALA A 9 30.14 -14.66 23.65
N VAL A 10 31.41 -14.42 24.01
CA VAL A 10 32.26 -13.42 23.35
C VAL A 10 32.61 -13.84 21.91
N ILE A 11 32.82 -15.14 21.65
CA ILE A 11 33.12 -15.66 20.31
C ILE A 11 31.92 -15.50 19.36
N VAL A 12 30.70 -15.75 19.84
CA VAL A 12 29.48 -15.57 19.04
C VAL A 12 29.24 -14.09 18.71
N ILE A 13 29.54 -13.18 19.64
CA ILE A 13 29.38 -11.74 19.42
C ILE A 13 30.43 -11.22 18.42
N LEU A 14 31.69 -11.64 18.52
CA LEU A 14 32.74 -11.24 17.57
C LEU A 14 32.48 -11.80 16.15
N ALA A 15 31.95 -13.02 16.02
CA ALA A 15 31.55 -13.56 14.72
C ALA A 15 30.32 -12.84 14.15
N GLY A 16 29.30 -12.55 14.97
CA GLY A 16 28.06 -11.89 14.54
C GLY A 16 28.24 -10.44 14.05
N VAL A 17 29.22 -9.71 14.59
CA VAL A 17 29.52 -8.33 14.16
C VAL A 17 30.19 -8.30 12.77
N ILE A 18 30.92 -9.35 12.38
CA ILE A 18 31.60 -9.41 11.07
C ILE A 18 30.60 -9.64 9.92
N PHE A 19 29.49 -10.36 10.16
CA PHE A 19 28.48 -10.63 9.12
C PHE A 19 27.50 -9.48 8.84
N ASN A 20 27.45 -8.43 9.67
CA ASN A 20 26.40 -7.40 9.55
C ASN A 20 26.77 -6.18 8.67
N THR A 21 27.95 -6.17 8.04
CA THR A 21 28.40 -5.02 7.23
C THR A 21 28.18 -5.18 5.73
N ALA A 22 27.80 -6.37 5.25
CA ALA A 22 27.61 -6.65 3.82
C ALA A 22 26.21 -6.35 3.27
N GLY A 23 25.21 -6.06 4.12
CA GLY A 23 23.82 -5.82 3.68
C GLY A 23 23.40 -4.36 3.47
N LYS A 24 24.26 -3.38 3.80
CA LYS A 24 23.86 -1.95 3.83
C LYS A 24 24.21 -1.11 2.61
N LYS A 25 24.85 -1.68 1.58
CA LYS A 25 25.26 -0.93 0.39
C LYS A 25 24.53 -1.41 -0.86
N MET A 26 23.24 -1.12 -0.93
CA MET A 26 22.57 -0.90 -2.20
C MET A 26 21.48 0.16 -2.03
N MET A 27 21.93 1.37 -1.65
CA MET A 27 21.15 2.59 -1.85
C MET A 27 21.73 3.25 -3.11
N GLN A 28 21.09 2.98 -4.23
CA GLN A 28 21.32 3.65 -5.50
C GLN A 28 19.98 4.32 -5.83
N ALA A 29 19.83 5.57 -5.38
CA ALA A 29 20.03 6.75 -6.20
C ALA A 29 18.98 6.87 -7.32
N THR A 30 17.80 7.35 -6.95
CA THR A 30 16.99 8.23 -7.79
C THR A 30 16.51 9.39 -6.92
N SER A 31 16.94 10.60 -7.25
CA SER A 31 16.43 11.86 -6.71
C SER A 31 15.06 12.17 -7.33
N GLY A 32 14.11 11.24 -7.17
CA GLY A 32 12.70 11.48 -7.42
C GLY A 32 12.05 11.82 -6.09
N GLU A 33 11.43 12.99 -6.00
CA GLU A 33 10.50 13.28 -4.92
C GLU A 33 9.49 12.13 -4.83
N VAL A 34 9.44 11.44 -3.70
CA VAL A 34 8.36 10.50 -3.42
C VAL A 34 7.13 11.37 -3.22
N VAL A 35 6.40 11.65 -4.30
CA VAL A 35 5.11 12.32 -4.23
C VAL A 35 4.17 11.35 -3.54
N GLU A 36 4.05 11.50 -2.21
CA GLU A 36 3.06 10.80 -1.43
C GLU A 36 1.69 11.23 -1.96
N VAL A 37 0.94 10.29 -2.53
CA VAL A 37 -0.45 10.54 -2.95
C VAL A 37 -1.29 10.69 -1.68
N VAL A 38 -1.45 11.93 -1.23
CA VAL A 38 -2.28 12.25 -0.06
C VAL A 38 -3.73 12.28 -0.51
N LEU A 39 -4.48 11.24 -0.14
CA LEU A 39 -5.91 11.18 -0.39
C LEU A 39 -6.68 12.14 0.55
N PRO A 40 -7.78 12.77 0.10
CA PRO A 40 -8.73 13.46 0.96
C PRO A 40 -9.24 12.53 2.07
N GLU A 41 -9.38 13.02 3.31
CA GLU A 41 -9.84 12.22 4.46
C GLU A 41 -9.15 10.83 4.53
N PRO A 42 -7.81 10.79 4.64
CA PRO A 42 -7.02 9.55 4.43
C PRO A 42 -7.29 8.45 5.45
N ASP A 43 -7.84 8.82 6.62
CA ASP A 43 -8.24 7.93 7.71
C ASP A 43 -9.70 7.46 7.62
N SER A 44 -10.44 7.91 6.61
CA SER A 44 -11.82 7.47 6.38
C SER A 44 -11.87 6.02 5.89
N ALA A 45 -12.98 5.33 6.20
CA ALA A 45 -13.22 3.98 5.70
C ALA A 45 -13.21 3.94 4.16
N GLY A 46 -13.79 4.96 3.51
CA GLY A 46 -13.82 5.08 2.05
C GLY A 46 -12.43 5.20 1.43
N ALA A 47 -11.54 6.03 1.99
CA ALA A 47 -10.16 6.15 1.53
C ALA A 47 -9.37 4.84 1.72
N GLY A 48 -9.57 4.15 2.85
CA GLY A 48 -8.97 2.85 3.12
C GLY A 48 -9.38 1.79 2.10
N LEU A 49 -10.69 1.65 1.87
CA LEU A 49 -11.24 0.69 0.92
C LEU A 49 -10.85 1.03 -0.53
N PHE A 50 -10.85 2.32 -0.90
CA PHE A 50 -10.41 2.76 -2.23
C PHE A 50 -8.95 2.34 -2.49
N LYS A 51 -8.05 2.60 -1.53
CA LYS A 51 -6.65 2.13 -1.62
C LYS A 51 -6.56 0.61 -1.73
N GLN A 52 -7.30 -0.10 -0.89
CA GLN A 52 -7.24 -1.56 -0.82
C GLN A 52 -7.69 -2.22 -2.12
N TYR A 53 -8.82 -1.79 -2.67
CA TYR A 53 -9.45 -2.48 -3.80
C TYR A 53 -9.01 -1.97 -5.16
N CYS A 54 -8.84 -0.65 -5.32
CA CYS A 54 -8.60 -0.04 -6.64
C CYS A 54 -7.12 0.00 -7.04
N ALA A 55 -6.20 -0.31 -6.12
CA ALA A 55 -4.77 -0.42 -6.41
C ALA A 55 -4.31 -1.86 -6.75
N GLN A 56 -5.23 -2.83 -6.82
CA GLN A 56 -4.89 -4.24 -7.02
C GLN A 56 -4.25 -4.53 -8.39
N CYS A 57 -4.65 -3.80 -9.43
CA CYS A 57 -4.20 -4.04 -10.81
C CYS A 57 -3.25 -2.96 -11.35
N HIS A 58 -3.42 -1.71 -10.93
CA HIS A 58 -2.67 -0.54 -11.38
C HIS A 58 -2.62 0.51 -10.28
N GLY A 59 -1.88 1.61 -10.48
CA GLY A 59 -1.87 2.75 -9.55
C GLY A 59 -3.27 3.33 -9.33
N LEU A 60 -3.48 3.98 -8.18
CA LEU A 60 -4.77 4.61 -7.88
C LEU A 60 -5.07 5.74 -8.87
N PRO A 61 -6.30 5.83 -9.38
CA PRO A 61 -6.70 6.99 -10.17
C PRO A 61 -6.77 8.23 -9.27
N GLU A 62 -6.43 9.40 -9.82
CA GLU A 62 -6.67 10.69 -9.16
C GLU A 62 -8.18 10.90 -9.02
N ILE A 63 -8.64 11.35 -7.85
CA ILE A 63 -10.09 11.40 -7.53
C ILE A 63 -10.82 12.45 -8.38
N ASP A 64 -10.13 13.46 -8.89
CA ASP A 64 -10.68 14.54 -9.70
C ASP A 64 -10.69 14.23 -11.21
N THR A 65 -10.23 13.04 -11.63
CA THR A 65 -10.30 12.61 -13.05
C THR A 65 -11.72 12.32 -13.55
N HIS A 66 -12.69 12.15 -12.65
CA HIS A 66 -14.10 11.96 -12.98
C HIS A 66 -14.99 12.92 -12.19
N THR A 67 -16.13 13.28 -12.77
CA THR A 67 -17.18 14.03 -12.07
C THR A 67 -17.92 13.14 -11.08
N ALA A 68 -18.62 13.74 -10.12
CA ALA A 68 -19.50 13.04 -9.19
C ALA A 68 -20.51 12.11 -9.91
N THR A 69 -21.01 12.50 -11.08
CA THR A 69 -21.95 11.70 -11.87
C THR A 69 -21.30 10.57 -12.66
N ASP A 70 -20.01 10.68 -12.99
CA ASP A 70 -19.28 9.68 -13.79
C ASP A 70 -18.67 8.57 -12.94
N TRP A 71 -18.30 8.88 -11.69
CA TRP A 71 -17.67 7.92 -10.78
C TRP A 71 -18.41 6.59 -10.61
N PRO A 72 -19.74 6.54 -10.43
CA PRO A 72 -20.46 5.26 -10.29
C PRO A 72 -20.23 4.32 -11.48
N ARG A 73 -20.24 4.85 -12.71
CA ARG A 73 -19.97 4.06 -13.92
C ARG A 73 -18.51 3.59 -13.99
N ALA A 74 -17.56 4.43 -13.59
CA ALA A 74 -16.15 4.06 -13.56
C ALA A 74 -15.88 2.93 -12.55
N VAL A 75 -16.48 3.01 -11.36
CA VAL A 75 -16.40 1.96 -10.33
C VAL A 75 -17.01 0.67 -10.84
N GLU A 76 -18.22 0.71 -11.42
CA GLU A 76 -18.87 -0.48 -11.98
C GLU A 76 -18.00 -1.20 -13.02
N ARG A 77 -17.41 -0.44 -13.95
CA ARG A 77 -16.47 -0.99 -14.95
C ARG A 77 -15.28 -1.69 -14.28
N MET A 78 -14.73 -1.11 -13.22
CA MET A 78 -13.62 -1.74 -12.49
C MET A 78 -14.04 -2.99 -11.74
N MET A 79 -15.25 -3.01 -11.16
CA MET A 79 -15.79 -4.22 -10.51
C MET A 79 -15.92 -5.38 -11.51
N ILE A 80 -16.39 -5.10 -12.73
CA ILE A 80 -16.45 -6.10 -13.81
C ILE A 80 -15.04 -6.62 -14.15
N ASN A 81 -14.07 -5.72 -14.32
CA ASN A 81 -12.69 -6.09 -14.66
C ASN A 81 -12.01 -6.88 -13.53
N MET A 82 -12.24 -6.49 -12.27
CA MET A 82 -11.74 -7.17 -11.08
C MET A 82 -12.29 -8.59 -11.01
N SER A 83 -13.59 -8.76 -11.19
CA SER A 83 -14.22 -10.08 -11.22
C SER A 83 -13.68 -10.95 -12.35
N ALA A 84 -13.52 -10.40 -13.56
CA ALA A 84 -13.00 -11.13 -14.71
C ALA A 84 -11.54 -11.55 -14.54
N SER A 85 -10.76 -10.78 -13.77
CA SER A 85 -9.35 -11.03 -13.50
C SER A 85 -9.10 -11.80 -12.20
N GLY A 86 -10.17 -12.29 -11.55
CA GLY A 86 -10.08 -13.06 -10.30
C GLY A 86 -9.53 -12.27 -9.10
N GLN A 87 -9.67 -10.94 -9.10
CA GLN A 87 -9.23 -10.10 -7.98
C GLN A 87 -10.21 -10.18 -6.81
N GLN A 88 -9.74 -9.77 -5.63
CA GLN A 88 -10.60 -9.70 -4.46
C GLN A 88 -11.69 -8.64 -4.70
N MET A 89 -12.95 -9.06 -4.61
CA MET A 89 -14.10 -8.18 -4.73
C MET A 89 -14.46 -7.57 -3.37
N PRO A 90 -14.84 -6.27 -3.32
CA PRO A 90 -15.50 -5.73 -2.14
C PRO A 90 -16.89 -6.34 -1.98
N SER A 91 -17.38 -6.39 -0.74
CA SER A 91 -18.81 -6.56 -0.48
C SER A 91 -19.62 -5.39 -1.05
N GLU A 92 -20.94 -5.55 -1.14
CA GLU A 92 -21.83 -4.48 -1.61
C GLU A 92 -21.69 -3.20 -0.75
N GLY A 93 -21.68 -3.35 0.58
CA GLY A 93 -21.50 -2.21 1.49
C GLY A 93 -20.12 -1.53 1.37
N GLU A 94 -19.06 -2.30 1.15
CA GLU A 94 -17.73 -1.71 0.88
C GLU A 94 -17.68 -1.00 -0.47
N ARG A 95 -18.32 -1.55 -1.51
CA ARG A 95 -18.47 -0.89 -2.82
C ARG A 95 -19.21 0.44 -2.66
N ASP A 96 -20.26 0.49 -1.86
CA ASP A 96 -21.01 1.72 -1.61
C ASP A 96 -20.17 2.77 -0.89
N LEU A 97 -19.35 2.38 0.09
CA LEU A 97 -18.42 3.29 0.76
C LEU A 97 -17.35 3.83 -0.22
N ILE A 98 -16.83 2.99 -1.11
CA ILE A 98 -15.90 3.41 -2.16
C ILE A 98 -16.56 4.43 -3.10
N GLN A 99 -17.77 4.13 -3.60
CA GLN A 99 -18.50 5.03 -4.49
C GLN A 99 -18.82 6.37 -3.80
N ALA A 100 -19.34 6.33 -2.57
CA ALA A 100 -19.67 7.52 -1.81
C ALA A 100 -18.45 8.41 -1.57
N TYR A 101 -17.30 7.81 -1.28
CA TYR A 101 -16.03 8.53 -1.10
C TYR A 101 -15.58 9.22 -2.40
N LEU A 102 -15.55 8.49 -3.52
CA LEU A 102 -15.14 9.05 -4.81
C LEU A 102 -16.08 10.17 -5.28
N VAL A 103 -17.39 10.00 -5.11
CA VAL A 103 -18.40 11.01 -5.45
C VAL A 103 -18.25 12.27 -4.59
N ARG A 104 -18.00 12.13 -3.29
CA ARG A 104 -17.85 13.26 -2.34
C ARG A 104 -16.66 14.15 -2.67
N HIS A 105 -15.58 13.56 -3.18
CA HIS A 105 -14.32 14.24 -3.43
C HIS A 105 -14.03 14.49 -4.92
N ALA A 106 -15.02 14.23 -5.78
CA ALA A 106 -14.94 14.48 -7.21
C ALA A 106 -14.80 15.98 -7.53
N LYS A 107 -14.35 16.27 -8.77
CA LYS A 107 -14.29 17.61 -9.34
C LYS A 107 -15.68 18.24 -9.53
#